data_AF-A0A925P003-F1
#
_entry.id   AF-A0A925P003-F1
#
_cell.length_a   1.000
_cell.length_b   1.000
_cell.length_c   1.000
_cell.angle_alpha   90.00
_cell.angle_beta   90.00
_cell.angle_gamma   90.00
#
_symmetry.space_group_name_H-M   'P 1'
#
loop_
_entity.id
_entity.type
_entity.pdbx_description
1 polymer ?
#
loop_
_entity_poly.entity_id
_entity_poly.type
_entity_poly.pdbx_seq_one_letter_code
_entity_poly.pdbx_strand_id
1 'polypeptide(L)'
;MLEKGFLKNNPDEKNKHHQVASLVSRILLYLGALVLIISFGYLLINMDQADKLIAMMLPFLVAGLGLIFVSQFIKRAYSKLRR
;
A
#
# COMPACT_ATOMS: atom_id res chain seq x y z
N MET A 1 -12.62 44.02 -1.61
CA MET A 1 -11.88 43.08 -0.75
C MET A 1 -12.49 41.70 -0.95
N LEU A 2 -11.86 40.87 -1.79
CA LEU A 2 -12.43 39.59 -2.21
C LEU A 2 -12.37 38.57 -1.07
N GLU A 3 -13.52 37.97 -0.81
CA GLU A 3 -13.83 37.03 0.25
C GLU A 3 -12.93 35.79 0.19
N LYS A 4 -11.92 35.74 1.05
CA LYS A 4 -11.08 34.56 1.30
C LYS A 4 -11.79 33.45 2.10
N GLY A 5 -13.13 33.42 2.09
CA GLY A 5 -13.95 32.49 2.86
C GLY A 5 -14.57 31.35 2.05
N PHE A 6 -14.45 31.36 0.72
CA PHE A 6 -15.18 30.43 -0.15
C PHE A 6 -14.50 29.06 -0.37
N LEU A 7 -13.22 28.91 -0.02
CA LEU A 7 -12.59 27.58 0.06
C LEU A 7 -12.86 26.96 1.44
N LYS A 8 -14.15 26.92 1.76
CA LYS A 8 -14.69 26.25 2.94
C LYS A 8 -14.42 24.77 2.76
N ASN A 9 -13.44 24.26 3.52
CA ASN A 9 -13.19 22.85 3.78
C ASN A 9 -14.52 22.07 3.79
N ASN A 10 -14.82 21.34 2.72
CA ASN A 10 -15.94 20.41 2.69
C ASN A 10 -15.54 19.19 3.54
N PRO A 11 -16.11 19.01 4.75
CA PRO A 11 -15.80 17.83 5.57
C PRO A 11 -16.21 16.53 4.88
N ASP A 12 -17.19 16.59 3.97
CA ASP A 12 -17.64 15.46 3.16
C ASP A 12 -16.60 14.98 2.15
N GLU A 13 -15.83 15.89 1.54
CA GLU A 13 -14.79 15.51 0.56
C GLU A 13 -13.58 14.91 1.26
N LYS A 14 -13.20 15.45 2.41
CA LYS A 14 -12.11 14.93 3.24
C LYS A 14 -12.42 13.52 3.75
N ASN A 15 -13.67 13.25 4.15
CA ASN A 15 -14.11 11.92 4.57
C ASN A 15 -14.16 10.92 3.41
N LYS A 16 -14.62 11.33 2.22
CA LYS A 16 -14.60 10.49 1.02
C LYS A 16 -13.17 10.13 0.60
N HIS A 17 -12.26 11.10 0.56
CA HIS A 17 -10.85 10.82 0.29
C HIS A 17 -10.22 9.90 1.33
N HIS A 18 -10.60 10.01 2.61
CA HIS A 18 -10.11 9.12 3.66
C HIS A 18 -10.65 7.70 3.52
N GLN A 19 -11.93 7.54 3.17
CA GLN A 19 -12.53 6.23 2.91
C GLN A 19 -11.91 5.57 1.68
N VAL A 20 -11.72 6.30 0.60
CA VAL A 20 -11.07 5.79 -0.62
C VAL A 20 -9.62 5.42 -0.34
N ALA A 21 -8.85 6.27 0.34
CA ALA A 21 -7.46 5.96 0.71
C ALA A 21 -7.36 4.73 1.63
N SER A 22 -8.29 4.59 2.58
CA SER A 22 -8.37 3.43 3.46
C SER A 22 -8.72 2.14 2.69
N LEU A 23 -9.65 2.23 1.73
CA LEU A 23 -10.06 1.10 0.90
C LEU A 23 -8.92 0.67 -0.05
N VAL A 24 -8.28 1.64 -0.71
CA VAL A 24 -7.12 1.41 -1.58
C VAL A 24 -5.97 0.80 -0.79
N SER A 25 -5.67 1.29 0.42
CA SER A 25 -4.61 0.72 1.25
C SER A 25 -4.92 -0.71 1.69
N ARG A 26 -6.19 -1.05 1.97
CA ARG A 26 -6.59 -2.44 2.27
C ARG A 26 -6.43 -3.35 1.05
N ILE A 27 -6.89 -2.90 -0.12
CA ILE A 27 -6.76 -3.65 -1.38
C ILE A 27 -5.28 -3.89 -1.69
N LEU A 28 -4.43 -2.86 -1.62
CA LEU A 28 -2.99 -2.98 -1.84
C LEU A 28 -2.32 -3.96 -0.87
N LEU A 29 -2.72 -3.96 0.41
CA LEU A 29 -2.21 -4.91 1.39
C LEU A 29 -2.61 -6.34 1.04
N TYR A 30 -3.87 -6.59 0.67
CA TYR A 30 -4.32 -7.92 0.27
C TYR A 30 -3.64 -8.38 -1.02
N LEU A 31 -3.44 -7.48 -1.99
CA LEU A 31 -2.72 -7.77 -3.23
C LEU A 31 -1.26 -8.13 -2.95
N GLY A 32 -0.56 -7.35 -2.12
CA GLY A 32 0.80 -7.64 -1.70
C GLY A 32 0.91 -8.98 -0.97
N ALA A 33 -0.02 -9.27 -0.06
CA ALA A 33 -0.06 -10.54 0.66
C ALA A 33 -0.32 -11.74 -0.28
N LEU A 34 -1.24 -11.59 -1.23
CA LEU A 34 -1.58 -12.63 -2.20
C LEU A 34 -0.39 -12.94 -3.12
N VAL A 35 0.31 -11.90 -3.60
CA VAL A 35 1.55 -12.06 -4.38
C VAL A 35 2.58 -12.84 -3.57
N LEU A 36 2.81 -12.47 -2.31
CA LEU A 36 3.75 -13.20 -1.45
C LEU A 36 3.37 -14.67 -1.27
N ILE A 37 2.09 -14.98 -1.04
CA ILE A 37 1.60 -16.35 -0.86
C ILE A 37 1.81 -17.18 -2.12
N ILE A 38 1.42 -16.66 -3.29
CA ILE A 38 1.61 -17.36 -4.58
C ILE A 38 3.09 -17.59 -4.84
N SER A 39 3.92 -16.57 -4.62
CA SER A 39 5.35 -16.66 -4.80
C SER A 39 5.96 -17.75 -3.90
N PHE A 40 5.55 -17.79 -2.63
CA PHE A 40 6.03 -18.82 -1.69
C PHE A 40 5.57 -20.22 -2.10
N GLY A 41 4.30 -20.38 -2.48
CA GLY A 41 3.76 -21.65 -2.95
C GLY A 41 4.47 -22.16 -4.21
N TYR A 42 4.78 -21.25 -5.14
CA TYR A 42 5.51 -21.59 -6.36
C TYR A 42 6.94 -22.06 -6.08
N LEU A 43 7.61 -21.45 -5.08
CA LEU A 43 8.94 -21.83 -4.63
C LEU A 43 8.93 -23.22 -3.95
N LEU A 44 7.91 -23.53 -3.15
CA LEU A 44 7.74 -24.85 -2.53
C LEU A 44 7.54 -25.97 -3.55
N ILE A 45 6.84 -25.70 -4.66
CA ILE A 45 6.61 -26.69 -5.73
C ILE A 45 7.87 -26.89 -6.58
N ASN A 46 8.66 -25.83 -6.80
CA ASN A 46 9.82 -25.84 -7.70
C ASN A 46 11.15 -25.70 -6.95
N MET A 47 11.33 -26.47 -5.88
CA MET A 47 12.55 -26.40 -5.05
C MET A 47 13.84 -26.78 -5.80
N ASP A 48 13.74 -27.60 -6.85
CA ASP A 48 14.89 -28.04 -7.64
C ASP A 48 15.59 -26.89 -8.39
N GLN A 49 14.89 -25.77 -8.61
CA GLN A 49 15.43 -24.55 -9.23
C GLN A 49 15.35 -23.34 -8.31
N ALA A 50 15.37 -23.57 -6.99
CA ALA A 50 15.18 -22.54 -5.97
C ALA A 50 16.09 -21.32 -6.19
N ASP A 51 17.35 -21.48 -6.60
CA ASP A 51 18.27 -20.36 -6.82
C ASP A 51 17.80 -19.38 -7.91
N LYS A 52 17.31 -19.91 -9.04
CA LYS A 52 16.78 -19.07 -10.13
C LYS A 52 15.45 -18.43 -9.73
N LEU A 53 14.63 -19.16 -8.99
CA LEU A 53 13.33 -18.69 -8.51
C LEU A 53 13.45 -17.59 -7.47
N ILE A 54 14.38 -17.73 -6.52
CA ILE A 54 14.67 -16.71 -5.51
C ILE A 54 15.10 -15.41 -6.19
N ALA A 55 16.01 -15.48 -7.18
CA ALA A 55 16.45 -14.30 -7.93
C ALA A 55 15.29 -13.62 -8.68
N MET A 56 14.39 -14.40 -9.29
CA MET A 56 13.22 -13.89 -10.01
C MET A 56 12.15 -13.33 -9.06
N MET A 57 12.02 -13.89 -7.85
CA MET A 57 11.07 -13.47 -6.82
C MET A 57 11.55 -12.27 -5.99
N LEU A 58 12.86 -12.05 -5.89
CA LEU A 58 13.46 -10.96 -5.15
C LEU A 58 12.84 -9.58 -5.47
N PRO A 59 12.66 -9.17 -6.75
CA PRO A 59 12.02 -7.89 -7.06
C PRO A 59 10.56 -7.80 -6.59
N PHE A 60 9.81 -8.91 -6.63
CA PHE A 60 8.43 -8.94 -6.13
C PHE A 60 8.37 -8.83 -4.61
N LEU A 61 9.30 -9.48 -3.91
CA LEU A 61 9.46 -9.39 -2.46
C LEU A 61 9.82 -7.95 -2.04
N VAL A 62 10.76 -7.33 -2.75
CA VAL A 62 11.16 -5.93 -2.53
C VAL A 62 10.00 -4.98 -2.82
N ALA A 63 9.24 -5.20 -3.90
CA ALA A 63 8.06 -4.39 -4.22
C ALA A 63 6.96 -4.53 -3.16
N GLY A 64 6.69 -5.76 -2.70
CA GLY A 64 5.71 -6.04 -1.64
C GLY A 64 6.09 -5.37 -0.31
N LEU A 65 7.35 -5.50 0.10
CA LEU A 65 7.87 -4.82 1.29
C LEU A 65 7.83 -3.29 1.13
N GLY A 66 8.19 -2.77 -0.04
CA GLY A 66 8.12 -1.35 -0.35
C GLY A 66 6.69 -0.80 -0.21
N LEU A 67 5.69 -1.52 -0.73
CA LEU A 67 4.28 -1.16 -0.59
C LEU A 67 3.81 -1.14 0.86
N ILE A 68 4.23 -2.13 1.66
CA ILE A 68 3.92 -2.17 3.10
C ILE A 68 4.55 -0.96 3.80
N PHE A 69 5.81 -0.63 3.51
CA PHE A 69 6.48 0.54 4.06
C PHE A 69 5.79 1.84 3.68
N VAL A 70 5.44 2.03 2.41
CA VAL A 70 4.72 3.21 1.92
C VAL A 70 3.38 3.35 2.64
N SER A 71 2.62 2.26 2.80
CA SER A 71 1.36 2.25 3.56
C SER A 71 1.55 2.73 5.01
N GLN A 72 2.61 2.27 5.68
CA GLN A 72 2.92 2.72 7.04
C GLN A 72 3.36 4.18 7.10
N PHE A 73 4.15 4.65 6.13
CA PHE A 73 4.56 6.05 6.02
C PHE A 73 3.37 6.98 5.80
N ILE A 74 2.45 6.62 4.91
CA ILE A 74 1.21 7.37 4.68
C ILE A 74 0.41 7.44 5.99
N LYS A 75 0.23 6.32 6.70
CA LYS A 75 -0.45 6.31 8.01
C LYS A 75 0.19 7.27 9.02
N ARG A 76 1.53 7.26 9.14
CA ARG A 76 2.29 8.15 10.03
C ARG A 76 2.18 9.62 9.61
N ALA A 77 2.29 9.91 8.32
CA ALA A 77 2.18 11.27 7.77
C ALA A 77 0.79 11.87 8.03
N TYR A 78 -0.27 11.10 7.78
CA TYR A 78 -1.65 11.52 8.09
C TYR A 78 -1.89 11.72 9.59
N SER A 79 -1.31 10.87 10.45
CA SER A 79 -1.40 11.06 11.91
C SER A 79 -0.72 12.34 12.38
N LYS A 80 0.37 12.75 11.73
CA LYS A 80 1.12 13.96 12.10
C LYS A 80 0.43 15.23 11.61
N LEU A 81 -0.32 15.15 10.50
CA LEU A 81 -1.11 16.25 9.95
C LEU A 81 -2.44 16.52 10.70
N ARG A 82 -2.87 15.59 11.57
CA ARG A 82 -4.12 15.70 12.35
C ARG A 82 -3.92 16.23 13.78
N ARG A 83 -2.67 16.40 14.23
CA ARG A 83 -2.29 17.08 15.47
C ARG A 83 -1.95 18.53 15.17
#